data_AF-A0A914QIY2-F1
#
_entry.id   AF-A0A914QIY2-F1
#
_cell.length_a   1.000
_cell.length_b   1.000
_cell.length_c   1.000
_cell.angle_alpha   90.00
_cell.angle_beta   90.00
_cell.angle_gamma   90.00
#
_symmetry.space_group_name_H-M   'P 1'
#
loop_
_entity.id
_entity.type
_entity.pdbx_description
1 polymer ?
#
loop_
_entity_poly.entity_id
_entity_poly.type
_entity_poly.pdbx_seq_one_letter_code
_entity_poly.pdbx_strand_id
1 'polypeptide(L)'
;MGKIVRGLYLELKLSFSQMDNSTHREIPSKWKNPSGKWHLGLKSLYKPSTSDYTSEKLSEIDCIVWFNGEKWCACIETFRNLKNAKILTNFRDSHEFGILCLNKMELSYCVTLHNEGNLLEIFTPYSDHGSVVAQIAAAHFPRKPERNGLAPGAQIIYMNTTHPETGNYEINYNAFKKAILKCAEMKVDIINYSCNYIG
;
A
#
# COMPACT_ATOMS: atom_id res chain seq x y z
N MET A 1 -3.64 -13.60 15.94
CA MET A 1 -2.59 -13.94 14.96
C MET A 1 -2.06 -12.64 14.37
N GLY A 2 -1.00 -12.05 14.93
CA GLY A 2 -0.52 -10.73 14.49
C GLY A 2 0.30 -10.84 13.20
N LYS A 3 -0.16 -10.20 12.11
CA LYS A 3 0.63 -9.98 10.89
C LYS A 3 1.02 -8.50 10.84
N ILE A 4 2.32 -8.22 10.83
CA ILE A 4 2.85 -6.86 10.71
C ILE A 4 2.98 -6.52 9.23
N VAL A 5 2.36 -5.44 8.80
CA VAL A 5 2.58 -4.82 7.48
C VAL A 5 3.32 -3.49 7.68
N ARG A 6 4.17 -3.10 6.73
CA ARG A 6 5.14 -1.99 6.87
C ARG A 6 4.94 -0.99 5.70
N GLY A 7 5.23 0.32 5.89
CA GLY A 7 5.14 1.40 4.87
C GLY A 7 6.52 1.99 4.51
N LEU A 8 6.80 2.90 3.55
CA LEU A 8 6.20 3.56 2.37
C LEU A 8 4.74 4.06 2.38
N TYR A 9 4.46 4.87 1.37
CA TYR A 9 3.19 5.48 0.97
C TYR A 9 3.29 5.82 -0.53
N LEU A 10 2.35 5.36 -1.36
CA LEU A 10 2.24 5.75 -2.78
C LEU A 10 0.79 6.20 -3.05
N GLU A 11 0.53 7.50 -2.88
CA GLU A 11 -0.74 8.12 -3.28
C GLU A 11 -0.84 8.17 -4.81
N LEU A 12 -1.51 7.20 -5.43
CA LEU A 12 -1.65 7.12 -6.89
C LEU A 12 -2.98 7.72 -7.36
N LYS A 13 -2.97 9.04 -7.55
CA LYS A 13 -3.88 9.68 -8.50
C LYS A 13 -3.54 9.23 -9.93
N LEU A 14 -4.04 8.07 -10.32
CA LEU A 14 -3.97 7.56 -11.68
C LEU A 14 -4.93 8.35 -12.58
N SER A 15 -4.48 8.79 -13.75
CA SER A 15 -5.34 9.32 -14.80
C SER A 15 -5.99 8.14 -15.53
N PHE A 16 -7.21 7.79 -15.15
CA PHE A 16 -7.88 6.60 -15.66
C PHE A 16 -8.33 6.74 -17.12
N SER A 17 -7.73 5.94 -18.00
CA SER A 17 -8.30 5.63 -19.30
C SER A 17 -9.18 4.37 -19.20
N GLN A 18 -10.24 4.34 -20.03
CA GLN A 18 -10.96 3.10 -20.29
C GLN A 18 -10.12 2.22 -21.22
N MET A 19 -10.23 0.89 -21.08
CA MET A 19 -9.69 -0.03 -22.09
C MET A 19 -10.52 0.05 -23.37
N ASP A 20 -9.86 0.43 -24.47
CA ASP A 20 -10.26 -0.06 -25.78
C ASP A 20 -9.59 -1.41 -26.08
N ASN A 21 -10.06 -2.07 -27.15
CA ASN A 21 -9.53 -3.35 -27.60
C ASN A 21 -8.16 -3.26 -28.30
N SER A 22 -7.54 -2.07 -28.40
CA SER A 22 -6.17 -1.90 -28.92
C SER A 22 -5.12 -2.10 -27.83
N THR A 23 -5.50 -1.95 -26.55
CA THR A 23 -4.60 -2.22 -25.42
C THR A 23 -4.29 -3.73 -25.35
N HIS A 24 -3.10 -4.13 -25.80
CA HIS A 24 -2.62 -5.52 -25.88
C HIS A 24 -2.44 -6.20 -24.50
N ARG A 25 -3.54 -6.44 -23.78
CA ARG A 25 -3.59 -7.10 -22.46
C ARG A 25 -4.68 -8.16 -22.47
N GLU A 26 -4.28 -9.43 -22.48
CA GLU A 26 -5.22 -10.54 -22.26
C GLU A 26 -5.72 -10.51 -20.81
N ILE A 27 -6.85 -9.83 -20.57
CA ILE A 27 -7.57 -9.95 -19.29
C ILE A 27 -7.96 -11.43 -19.10
N PRO A 28 -7.61 -12.06 -17.97
CA PRO A 28 -8.01 -13.43 -17.71
C PRO A 28 -9.54 -13.56 -17.66
N SER A 29 -10.13 -14.43 -18.47
CA SER A 29 -11.59 -14.67 -18.53
C SER A 29 -12.23 -15.09 -17.20
N LYS A 30 -11.42 -15.54 -16.23
CA LYS A 30 -11.81 -15.80 -14.83
C LYS A 30 -12.13 -14.54 -14.02
N TRP A 31 -11.75 -13.33 -14.48
CA TRP A 31 -12.04 -12.07 -13.80
C TRP A 31 -13.45 -11.59 -14.13
N LYS A 32 -14.36 -11.67 -13.16
CA LYS A 32 -15.71 -11.09 -13.29
C LYS A 32 -15.60 -9.56 -13.36
N ASN A 33 -16.25 -8.96 -14.35
CA ASN A 33 -16.54 -7.53 -14.42
C ASN A 33 -17.89 -7.30 -15.12
N PRO A 34 -19.02 -7.35 -14.39
CA PRO A 34 -20.36 -7.17 -14.99
C PRO A 34 -20.61 -5.75 -15.52
N SER A 35 -19.77 -4.77 -15.17
CA SER A 35 -19.90 -3.39 -15.65
C SER A 35 -19.27 -3.17 -17.03
N GLY A 36 -18.37 -4.06 -17.47
CA GLY A 36 -17.49 -3.86 -18.63
C GLY A 36 -16.42 -2.76 -18.48
N LYS A 37 -16.50 -1.92 -17.43
CA LYS A 37 -15.59 -0.78 -17.23
C LYS A 37 -14.30 -1.22 -16.54
N TRP A 38 -13.17 -0.88 -17.13
CA TRP A 38 -11.84 -1.07 -16.57
C TRP A 38 -11.18 0.28 -16.33
N HIS A 39 -10.63 0.46 -15.14
CA HIS A 39 -9.93 1.67 -14.71
C HIS A 39 -8.42 1.36 -14.81
N LEU A 40 -7.75 1.82 -15.86
CA LEU A 40 -6.31 1.62 -16.05
C LEU A 40 -5.47 2.76 -15.47
N GLY A 41 -4.29 2.42 -14.98
CA GLY A 41 -3.21 3.40 -14.78
C GLY A 41 -1.82 2.75 -14.87
N LEU A 42 -0.83 3.61 -15.09
CA LEU A 42 0.59 3.24 -15.20
C LEU A 42 1.37 4.03 -14.14
N LYS A 43 2.33 3.40 -13.46
CA LYS A 43 3.24 4.11 -12.53
C LYS A 43 4.65 3.57 -12.63
N SER A 44 5.63 4.46 -12.78
CA SER A 44 7.05 4.15 -12.57
C SER A 44 7.29 3.78 -11.10
N LEU A 45 7.89 2.61 -10.85
CA LEU A 45 8.49 2.30 -9.56
C LEU A 45 9.94 2.79 -9.53
N TYR A 46 10.34 3.34 -8.38
CA TYR A 46 11.68 3.87 -8.16
C TYR A 46 12.32 3.23 -6.93
N LYS A 47 13.64 3.09 -6.98
CA LYS A 47 14.51 2.79 -5.85
C LYS A 47 15.24 4.07 -5.46
N PRO A 48 15.01 4.64 -4.27
CA PRO A 48 15.83 5.74 -3.79
C PRO A 48 17.26 5.26 -3.50
N SER A 49 18.24 6.05 -3.93
CA SER A 49 19.65 5.85 -3.61
C SER A 49 19.98 6.39 -2.23
N THR A 50 20.73 5.61 -1.44
CA THR A 50 21.15 5.99 -0.08
C THR A 50 22.44 6.82 -0.07
N SER A 51 23.11 7.02 -1.21
CA SER A 51 24.34 7.82 -1.32
C SER A 51 24.07 9.25 -1.80
N ASP A 52 23.25 9.42 -2.85
CA ASP A 52 23.26 10.65 -3.67
C ASP A 52 21.89 11.35 -3.79
N TYR A 53 20.88 10.93 -3.00
CA TYR A 53 19.48 11.38 -3.09
C TYR A 53 18.80 11.18 -4.46
N THR A 54 19.46 10.49 -5.40
CA THR A 54 18.92 10.12 -6.71
C THR A 54 17.92 8.97 -6.61
N SER A 55 17.05 8.82 -7.62
CA SER A 55 16.08 7.71 -7.68
C SER A 55 16.21 6.93 -9.00
N GLU A 56 16.56 5.64 -8.91
CA GLU A 56 16.66 4.73 -10.05
C GLU A 56 15.27 4.20 -10.42
N LYS A 57 14.84 4.33 -11.68
CA LYS A 57 13.57 3.74 -12.15
C LYS A 57 13.75 2.22 -12.30
N LEU A 58 13.12 1.45 -11.42
CA LEU A 58 13.19 -0.02 -11.42
C LEU A 58 12.35 -0.65 -12.55
N SER A 59 11.13 -0.16 -12.74
CA SER A 59 10.14 -0.74 -13.65
C SER A 59 8.95 0.20 -13.85
N GLU A 60 7.99 -0.23 -14.67
CA GLU A 60 6.64 0.32 -14.70
C GLU A 60 5.65 -0.76 -14.24
N ILE A 61 4.77 -0.40 -13.31
CA ILE A 61 3.64 -1.25 -12.90
C ILE A 61 2.38 -0.84 -13.65
N ASP A 62 1.68 -1.85 -14.14
CA ASP A 62 0.34 -1.72 -14.67
C ASP A 62 -0.68 -1.93 -13.54
N CYS A 63 -1.47 -0.89 -13.28
CA CYS A 63 -2.54 -0.89 -12.31
C CYS A 63 -3.88 -1.07 -13.04
N ILE A 64 -4.65 -2.08 -12.65
CA ILE A 64 -5.97 -2.38 -13.23
C ILE A 64 -6.98 -2.44 -12.09
N VAL A 65 -7.98 -1.56 -12.13
CA VAL A 65 -9.06 -1.50 -11.14
C VAL A 65 -10.41 -1.75 -11.83
N TRP A 66 -11.32 -2.45 -11.15
CA TRP A 66 -12.67 -2.73 -11.64
C TRP A 66 -13.62 -3.13 -10.51
N PHE A 67 -14.93 -3.12 -10.78
CA PHE A 67 -15.93 -3.69 -9.88
C PHE A 67 -16.27 -5.13 -10.32
N ASN A 68 -16.13 -6.10 -9.41
CA ASN A 68 -16.30 -7.52 -9.78
C ASN A 68 -17.76 -8.03 -9.75
N GLY A 69 -18.71 -7.17 -9.34
CA GLY A 69 -20.11 -7.51 -9.08
C GLY A 69 -20.49 -7.52 -7.59
N GLU A 70 -19.49 -7.54 -6.69
CA GLU A 70 -19.63 -7.58 -5.23
C GLU A 70 -18.83 -6.43 -4.58
N LYS A 71 -17.59 -6.22 -5.03
CA LYS A 71 -16.62 -5.26 -4.47
C LYS A 71 -15.66 -4.73 -5.52
N TRP A 72 -14.98 -3.64 -5.17
CA TRP A 72 -13.89 -3.09 -5.96
C TRP A 72 -12.63 -3.95 -5.82
N CYS A 73 -12.03 -4.27 -6.96
CA CYS A 73 -10.83 -5.08 -7.09
C CYS A 73 -9.71 -4.27 -7.74
N ALA A 74 -8.47 -4.57 -7.35
CA ALA A 74 -7.26 -4.08 -7.98
C ALA A 74 -6.34 -5.24 -8.35
N CYS A 75 -5.63 -5.10 -9.46
CA CYS A 75 -4.48 -5.90 -9.84
C CYS A 75 -3.33 -4.93 -10.11
N ILE A 76 -2.16 -5.21 -9.53
CA ILE A 76 -0.92 -4.47 -9.79
C ILE A 76 0.11 -5.49 -10.24
N GLU A 77 0.60 -5.33 -11.48
CA GLU A 77 1.44 -6.33 -12.14
C GLU A 77 2.60 -5.68 -12.90
N THR A 78 3.72 -6.39 -12.97
CA THR A 78 4.89 -6.02 -13.78
C THR A 78 4.93 -6.87 -15.06
N PHE A 79 5.61 -6.39 -16.10
CA PHE A 79 5.84 -7.15 -17.34
C PHE A 79 4.56 -7.65 -18.08
N ARG A 80 3.38 -7.10 -17.76
CA ARG A 80 2.07 -7.33 -18.41
C ARG A 80 1.48 -8.76 -18.35
N ASN A 81 1.99 -9.65 -17.50
CA ASN A 81 1.51 -11.04 -17.43
C ASN A 81 0.34 -11.25 -16.45
N LEU A 82 -0.87 -10.85 -16.84
CA LEU A 82 -2.06 -10.90 -15.97
C LEU A 82 -2.51 -12.32 -15.56
N LYS A 83 -1.98 -13.40 -16.17
CA LYS A 83 -2.53 -14.76 -16.03
C LYS A 83 -2.44 -15.30 -14.60
N ASN A 84 -1.36 -14.98 -13.89
CA ASN A 84 -1.11 -15.38 -12.50
C ASN A 84 -1.19 -14.20 -11.51
N ALA A 85 -1.53 -13.00 -11.98
CA ALA A 85 -1.50 -11.78 -11.18
C ALA A 85 -2.46 -11.84 -9.98
N LYS A 86 -2.02 -11.31 -8.83
CA LYS A 86 -2.84 -11.32 -7.62
C LYS A 86 -3.89 -10.20 -7.67
N ILE A 87 -5.16 -10.61 -7.62
CA ILE A 87 -6.27 -9.70 -7.35
C ILE A 87 -6.27 -9.38 -5.85
N LEU A 88 -6.36 -8.10 -5.51
CA LEU A 88 -6.62 -7.60 -4.17
C LEU A 88 -7.93 -6.79 -4.12
N THR A 89 -8.37 -6.51 -2.91
CA THR A 89 -9.41 -5.52 -2.58
C THR A 89 -8.89 -4.71 -1.38
N ASN A 90 -9.71 -3.83 -0.80
CA ASN A 90 -9.35 -3.05 0.39
C ASN A 90 -8.68 -3.90 1.48
N PHE A 91 -7.49 -3.50 1.91
CA PHE A 91 -6.76 -4.22 2.96
C PHE A 91 -7.54 -4.32 4.29
N ARG A 92 -8.37 -3.29 4.59
CA ARG A 92 -9.29 -3.27 5.74
C ARG A 92 -10.25 -4.47 5.75
N ASP A 93 -10.66 -4.94 4.57
CA ASP A 93 -11.79 -5.85 4.41
C ASP A 93 -11.32 -7.31 4.21
N SER A 94 -10.12 -7.52 3.65
CA SER A 94 -9.55 -8.86 3.40
C SER A 94 -8.30 -9.21 4.21
N HIS A 95 -7.59 -8.21 4.76
CA HIS A 95 -6.23 -8.34 5.31
C HIS A 95 -5.21 -8.97 4.33
N GLU A 96 -5.45 -8.89 3.03
CA GLU A 96 -4.58 -9.46 2.00
C GLU A 96 -3.57 -8.48 1.42
N PHE A 97 -2.35 -8.97 1.21
CA PHE A 97 -1.28 -8.28 0.50
C PHE A 97 -0.80 -9.13 -0.69
N GLY A 98 -0.20 -8.47 -1.67
CA GLY A 98 0.57 -9.06 -2.78
C GLY A 98 2.07 -8.85 -2.59
N ILE A 99 2.87 -9.40 -3.49
CA ILE A 99 4.32 -9.21 -3.56
C ILE A 99 4.67 -8.92 -5.03
N LEU A 100 5.45 -7.87 -5.28
CA LEU A 100 6.06 -7.60 -6.58
C LEU A 100 7.52 -8.07 -6.56
N CYS A 101 7.90 -8.91 -7.52
CA CYS A 101 9.28 -9.35 -7.69
C CYS A 101 9.98 -8.46 -8.74
N LEU A 102 10.98 -7.70 -8.30
CA LEU A 102 11.65 -6.65 -9.05
C LEU A 102 13.16 -6.90 -9.02
N ASN A 103 13.72 -7.55 -10.04
CA ASN A 103 15.16 -7.71 -10.25
C ASN A 103 15.94 -8.15 -8.98
N LYS A 104 15.46 -9.23 -8.32
CA LYS A 104 15.95 -9.79 -7.03
C LYS A 104 15.52 -9.08 -5.74
N MET A 105 14.68 -8.05 -5.82
CA MET A 105 13.98 -7.48 -4.65
C MET A 105 12.53 -7.98 -4.61
N GLU A 106 12.00 -8.24 -3.41
CA GLU A 106 10.58 -8.55 -3.18
C GLU A 106 9.93 -7.38 -2.43
N LEU A 107 8.91 -6.76 -3.05
CA LEU A 107 8.17 -5.65 -2.47
C LEU A 107 6.75 -6.10 -2.13
N SER A 108 6.48 -6.33 -0.84
CA SER A 108 5.10 -6.55 -0.37
C SER A 108 4.25 -5.30 -0.61
N TYR A 109 2.97 -5.47 -0.91
CA TYR A 109 2.04 -4.34 -1.04
C TYR A 109 0.60 -4.71 -0.68
N CYS A 110 -0.18 -3.74 -0.19
CA CYS A 110 -1.63 -3.83 -0.13
C CYS A 110 -2.27 -2.56 -0.71
N VAL A 111 -3.60 -2.55 -0.82
CA VAL A 111 -4.34 -1.50 -1.52
C VAL A 111 -5.53 -0.97 -0.72
N THR A 112 -5.89 0.27 -0.98
CA THR A 112 -7.21 0.83 -0.64
C THR A 112 -7.82 1.46 -1.89
N LEU A 113 -9.10 1.20 -2.13
CA LEU A 113 -9.85 1.67 -3.29
C LEU A 113 -10.89 2.68 -2.83
N HIS A 114 -10.68 3.94 -3.21
CA HIS A 114 -11.57 5.05 -2.85
C HIS A 114 -12.38 5.51 -4.07
N ASN A 115 -13.38 6.36 -3.83
CA ASN A 115 -14.14 7.09 -4.86
C ASN A 115 -14.66 6.19 -6.00
N GLU A 116 -15.29 5.06 -5.68
CA GLU A 116 -15.78 4.08 -6.69
C GLU A 116 -14.67 3.62 -7.66
N GLY A 117 -13.51 3.26 -7.11
CA GLY A 117 -12.36 2.83 -7.90
C GLY A 117 -11.67 3.94 -8.70
N ASN A 118 -12.10 5.21 -8.58
CA ASN A 118 -11.44 6.37 -9.20
C ASN A 118 -10.28 6.93 -8.36
N LEU A 119 -9.80 6.18 -7.36
CA LEU A 119 -8.51 6.40 -6.70
C LEU A 119 -7.99 5.08 -6.13
N LEU A 120 -6.80 4.66 -6.59
CA LEU A 120 -6.06 3.54 -6.05
C LEU A 120 -4.97 4.06 -5.12
N GLU A 121 -5.03 3.69 -3.85
CA GLU A 121 -3.92 3.89 -2.91
C GLU A 121 -3.10 2.60 -2.84
N ILE A 122 -1.78 2.68 -3.07
CA ILE A 122 -0.87 1.54 -2.89
C ILE A 122 0.00 1.78 -1.65
N PHE A 123 0.02 0.81 -0.76
CA PHE A 123 0.80 0.80 0.47
C PHE A 123 1.81 -0.35 0.41
N THR A 124 3.06 -0.11 0.81
CA THR A 124 4.20 -1.03 0.60
C THR A 124 5.32 -0.77 1.62
N PRO A 125 6.12 -1.75 2.08
CA PRO A 125 7.25 -1.51 2.97
C PRO A 125 8.35 -0.61 2.39
N TYR A 126 8.92 0.24 3.25
CA TYR A 126 10.17 0.95 3.03
C TYR A 126 11.09 0.88 4.25
N SER A 127 10.55 1.12 5.45
CA SER A 127 11.31 1.12 6.70
C SER A 127 10.83 0.06 7.68
N ASP A 128 11.77 -0.51 8.42
CA ASP A 128 11.52 -1.36 9.57
C ASP A 128 11.19 -0.57 10.85
N HIS A 129 11.57 0.70 10.95
CA HIS A 129 11.37 1.56 12.12
C HIS A 129 9.95 1.50 12.68
N GLY A 130 8.94 1.78 11.86
CA GLY A 130 7.53 1.68 12.25
C GLY A 130 7.06 0.28 12.66
N SER A 131 7.79 -0.76 12.23
CA SER A 131 7.56 -2.16 12.60
C SER A 131 8.13 -2.47 13.98
N VAL A 132 9.31 -1.94 14.31
CA VAL A 132 9.93 -2.05 15.63
C VAL A 132 9.09 -1.32 16.66
N VAL A 133 8.63 -0.10 16.34
CA VAL A 133 7.66 0.67 17.15
C VAL A 133 6.39 -0.14 17.40
N ALA A 134 5.76 -0.70 16.35
CA ALA A 134 4.57 -1.54 16.49
C ALA A 134 4.82 -2.83 17.31
N GLN A 135 6.02 -3.39 17.27
CA GLN A 135 6.41 -4.54 18.09
C GLN A 135 6.54 -4.18 19.57
N ILE A 136 7.24 -3.09 19.89
CA ILE A 136 7.37 -2.57 21.26
C ILE A 136 5.99 -2.23 21.84
N ALA A 137 5.11 -1.65 21.03
CA ALA A 137 3.74 -1.32 21.45
C ALA A 137 2.87 -2.55 21.71
N ALA A 138 2.77 -3.49 20.76
CA ALA A 138 1.67 -4.47 20.75
C ALA A 138 2.03 -5.90 20.28
N ALA A 139 3.32 -6.27 20.18
CA ALA A 139 3.69 -7.64 19.81
C ALA A 139 3.06 -8.66 20.77
N HIS A 140 2.55 -9.77 20.23
CA HIS A 140 1.80 -10.77 20.99
C HIS A 140 2.30 -12.18 20.65
N PHE A 141 2.94 -12.83 21.63
CA PHE A 141 3.55 -14.14 21.51
C PHE A 141 2.93 -15.12 22.54
N PRO A 142 1.81 -15.80 22.23
CA PRO A 142 1.10 -16.67 23.18
C PRO A 142 1.94 -17.76 23.85
N ARG A 143 3.00 -18.22 23.17
CA ARG A 143 3.93 -19.27 23.66
C ARG A 143 5.21 -18.72 24.29
N LYS A 144 5.40 -17.39 24.25
CA LYS A 144 6.58 -16.68 24.76
C LYS A 144 6.19 -15.28 25.27
N PRO A 145 5.40 -15.17 26.36
CA PRO A 145 4.89 -13.88 26.84
C PRO A 145 5.98 -12.89 27.24
N GLU A 146 7.19 -13.38 27.55
CA GLU A 146 8.38 -12.56 27.84
C GLU A 146 8.87 -11.72 26.64
N ARG A 147 8.31 -11.96 25.44
CA ARG A 147 8.60 -11.24 24.20
C ARG A 147 7.48 -10.30 23.76
N ASN A 148 6.43 -10.15 24.56
CA ASN A 148 5.31 -9.26 24.26
C ASN A 148 5.75 -7.79 24.20
N GLY A 149 5.00 -6.98 23.46
CA GLY A 149 4.99 -5.53 23.61
C GLY A 149 4.23 -5.10 24.88
N LEU A 150 4.13 -3.80 25.10
CA LEU A 150 3.47 -3.24 26.30
C LEU A 150 1.97 -3.55 26.38
N ALA A 151 1.26 -3.58 25.24
CA ALA A 151 -0.16 -3.86 25.11
C ALA A 151 -0.42 -5.03 24.14
N PRO A 152 -0.05 -6.27 24.51
CA PRO A 152 -0.05 -7.42 23.60
C PRO A 152 -1.47 -7.82 23.19
N GLY A 153 -1.82 -7.58 21.93
CA GLY A 153 -3.17 -7.81 21.40
C GLY A 153 -3.93 -6.54 21.03
N ALA A 154 -3.41 -5.35 21.34
CA ALA A 154 -3.91 -4.10 20.79
C ALA A 154 -3.85 -4.10 19.24
N GLN A 155 -4.85 -3.52 18.59
CA GLN A 155 -4.90 -3.45 17.13
C GLN A 155 -4.07 -2.26 16.64
N ILE A 156 -3.09 -2.52 15.76
CA ILE A 156 -2.25 -1.48 15.16
C ILE A 156 -2.84 -1.02 13.84
N ILE A 157 -3.13 0.27 13.75
CA ILE A 157 -3.38 1.00 12.50
C ILE A 157 -2.09 1.74 12.18
N TYR A 158 -1.49 1.45 11.03
CA TYR A 158 -0.28 2.14 10.58
C TYR A 158 -0.63 3.17 9.51
N MET A 159 -0.15 4.41 9.69
CA MET A 159 -0.27 5.49 8.72
C MET A 159 1.12 6.08 8.49
N ASN A 160 1.50 6.26 7.22
CA ASN A 160 2.76 6.93 6.88
C ASN A 160 2.49 8.38 6.45
N THR A 161 3.32 9.30 6.97
CA THR A 161 3.21 10.74 6.74
C THR A 161 4.47 11.36 6.12
N THR A 162 5.48 10.54 5.76
CA THR A 162 6.66 11.01 5.02
C THR A 162 6.39 11.07 3.52
N HIS A 163 7.08 11.96 2.81
CA HIS A 163 7.06 11.98 1.34
C HIS A 163 8.24 11.15 0.80
N PRO A 164 8.06 10.28 -0.21
CA PRO A 164 9.16 9.48 -0.74
C PRO A 164 10.15 10.29 -1.58
N GLU A 165 9.74 11.44 -2.13
CA GLU A 165 10.56 12.24 -3.07
C GLU A 165 11.50 13.23 -2.36
N THR A 166 11.34 13.50 -1.06
CA THR A 166 12.17 14.47 -0.33
C THR A 166 13.49 13.89 0.20
N GLY A 167 13.61 12.56 0.28
CA GLY A 167 14.76 11.85 0.87
C GLY A 167 14.88 12.00 2.40
N ASN A 168 14.71 13.22 2.90
CA ASN A 168 14.58 13.53 4.32
C ASN A 168 13.28 12.95 4.90
N TYR A 169 13.33 12.58 6.18
CA TYR A 169 12.19 12.15 7.00
C TYR A 169 11.21 13.29 7.34
N GLU A 170 11.22 14.36 6.55
CA GLU A 170 10.36 15.52 6.70
C GLU A 170 8.89 15.14 6.54
N ILE A 171 8.07 15.80 7.36
CA ILE A 171 6.67 15.48 7.53
C ILE A 171 5.89 16.19 6.43
N ASN A 172 5.25 15.44 5.55
CA ASN A 172 4.29 16.03 4.63
C ASN A 172 3.08 16.49 5.47
N TYR A 173 3.01 17.79 5.75
CA TYR A 173 1.99 18.39 6.63
C TYR A 173 0.54 18.07 6.19
N ASN A 174 0.32 17.89 4.88
CA ASN A 174 -0.98 17.45 4.35
C ASN A 174 -1.24 15.97 4.63
N ALA A 175 -0.24 15.10 4.49
CA ALA A 175 -0.35 13.68 4.88
C ALA A 175 -0.56 13.52 6.39
N PHE A 176 0.12 14.31 7.22
CA PHE A 176 -0.10 14.34 8.67
C PHE A 176 -1.52 14.79 9.03
N LYS A 177 -2.03 15.86 8.40
CA LYS A 177 -3.44 16.27 8.54
C LYS A 177 -4.42 15.16 8.15
N LYS A 178 -4.22 14.51 7.00
CA LYS A 178 -5.02 13.35 6.56
C LYS A 178 -4.99 12.23 7.62
N ALA A 179 -3.82 11.91 8.16
CA ALA A 179 -3.66 10.86 9.17
C ALA A 179 -4.40 11.18 10.48
N ILE A 180 -4.25 12.39 11.03
CA ILE A 180 -4.96 12.79 12.26
C ILE A 180 -6.49 12.79 12.06
N LEU A 181 -6.99 13.27 10.92
CA LEU A 181 -8.41 13.18 10.58
C LEU A 181 -8.88 11.73 10.46
N LYS A 182 -8.07 10.84 9.88
CA LYS A 182 -8.39 9.41 9.74
C LYS A 182 -8.37 8.67 11.08
N CYS A 183 -7.46 9.03 11.99
CA CYS A 183 -7.45 8.55 13.37
C CYS A 183 -8.74 8.93 14.12
N ALA A 184 -9.24 10.16 13.94
CA ALA A 184 -10.50 10.59 14.53
C ALA A 184 -11.72 9.88 13.91
N GLU A 185 -11.77 9.72 12.58
CA GLU A 185 -12.81 8.92 11.88
C GLU A 185 -12.85 7.47 12.39
N MET A 186 -11.67 6.86 12.57
CA MET A 186 -11.52 5.49 13.07
C MET A 186 -11.66 5.35 14.60
N LYS A 187 -11.83 6.47 15.33
CA LYS A 187 -11.96 6.52 16.80
C LYS A 187 -10.84 5.79 17.55
N VAL A 188 -9.59 6.01 17.15
CA VAL A 188 -8.43 5.37 17.80
C VAL A 188 -8.19 5.92 19.21
N ASP A 189 -7.90 5.03 20.16
CA ASP A 189 -7.72 5.41 21.57
C ASP A 189 -6.37 6.09 21.84
N ILE A 190 -5.32 5.68 21.11
CA ILE A 190 -3.93 6.13 21.29
C ILE A 190 -3.29 6.36 19.92
N ILE A 191 -2.58 7.48 19.76
CA ILE A 191 -1.73 7.77 18.61
C ILE A 191 -0.28 7.80 19.08
N ASN A 192 0.55 6.87 18.58
CA ASN A 192 2.00 6.97 18.70
C ASN A 192 2.56 7.71 17.48
N TYR A 193 3.35 8.76 17.70
CA TYR A 193 4.01 9.52 16.65
C TYR A 193 5.53 9.51 16.87
N SER A 194 6.29 9.07 15.87
CA SER A 194 7.71 8.76 16.01
C SER A 194 8.50 9.14 14.75
N CYS A 195 8.61 10.44 14.49
CA CYS A 195 9.55 11.03 13.55
C CYS A 195 10.00 12.41 14.06
N ASN A 196 11.16 12.87 13.59
CA ASN A 196 11.73 14.14 14.03
C ASN A 196 11.10 15.30 13.27
N TYR A 197 10.54 16.27 13.99
CA TYR A 197 10.18 17.57 13.43
C TYR A 197 11.42 18.47 13.52
N ILE A 198 12.07 18.73 12.38
CA ILE A 198 12.97 19.88 12.25
C ILE A 198 12.07 21.05 11.83
N GLY A 199 12.06 22.11 12.62
CA GLY A 199 11.24 23.32 12.42
C GLY A 199 12.07 24.55 12.22
#